data_AF-A0A0F9JN99-F1
#
_entry.id   AF-A0A0F9JN99-F1
#
_cell.length_a   1.000
_cell.length_b   1.000
_cell.length_c   1.000
_cell.angle_alpha   90.00
_cell.angle_beta   90.00
_cell.angle_gamma   90.00
#
_symmetry.space_group_name_H-M   'P 1'
#
loop_
_entity.id
_entity.type
_entity.pdbx_description
1 polymer ?
#
loop_
_entity_poly.entity_id
_entity_poly.type
_entity_poly.pdbx_seq_one_letter_code
_entity_poly.pdbx_strand_id
1 'polypeptide(L)'
;MKHIVERARAKRRRLGFSLREVEIASGISFSTLARLERGDGGPSKATERRLHAWVEGGEFSDPRSIEERLVRLEAAVGINDVLCPVESGA
;
A
#
# COMPACT_ATOMS: atom_id res chain seq x y z
N MET A 1 -15.16 -10.39 -7.69
CA MET A 1 -14.69 -9.07 -7.21
C MET A 1 -14.05 -9.08 -5.81
N LYS A 2 -14.66 -9.66 -4.75
CA LYS A 2 -14.08 -9.67 -3.38
C LYS A 2 -12.64 -10.21 -3.29
N HIS A 3 -12.28 -11.10 -4.20
CA HIS A 3 -11.01 -11.81 -4.18
C HIS A 3 -9.76 -10.91 -4.34
N ILE A 4 -9.80 -9.84 -5.14
CA ILE A 4 -8.60 -9.00 -5.35
C ILE A 4 -8.27 -8.13 -4.15
N VAL A 5 -9.30 -7.63 -3.45
CA VAL A 5 -9.13 -6.83 -2.22
C VAL A 5 -8.47 -7.69 -1.13
N GLU A 6 -8.95 -8.92 -0.94
CA GLU A 6 -8.34 -9.84 0.03
C GLU A 6 -6.91 -10.22 -0.34
N ARG A 7 -6.62 -10.46 -1.62
CA ARG A 7 -5.23 -10.72 -2.08
C ARG A 7 -4.32 -9.52 -1.84
N ALA A 8 -4.81 -8.30 -2.08
CA ALA A 8 -4.05 -7.07 -1.82
C ALA A 8 -3.77 -6.89 -0.32
N ARG A 9 -4.78 -7.10 0.53
CA ARG A 9 -4.66 -7.07 1.99
C ARG A 9 -3.69 -8.14 2.51
N ALA A 10 -3.78 -9.36 1.99
CA ALA A 10 -2.89 -10.46 2.34
C ALA A 10 -1.44 -10.16 1.94
N LYS A 11 -1.21 -9.66 0.72
CA LYS A 11 0.13 -9.21 0.29
C LYS A 11 0.67 -8.10 1.19
N ARG A 12 -0.13 -7.07 1.48
CA ARG A 12 0.24 -5.96 2.37
C ARG A 12 0.67 -6.46 3.75
N ARG A 13 -0.15 -7.30 4.39
CA ARG A 13 0.14 -7.87 5.72
C ARG A 13 1.37 -8.77 5.71
N ARG A 14 1.53 -9.62 4.68
CA ARG A 14 2.70 -10.49 4.53
C ARG A 14 4.01 -9.72 4.39
N LEU A 15 3.96 -8.57 3.74
CA LEU A 15 5.12 -7.70 3.51
C LEU A 15 5.31 -6.64 4.61
N GLY A 16 4.44 -6.59 5.62
CA GLY A 16 4.53 -5.62 6.73
C GLY A 16 4.10 -4.19 6.39
N PHE A 17 3.59 -3.94 5.17
CA PHE A 17 3.23 -2.59 4.75
C PHE A 17 2.00 -2.02 5.50
N SER A 18 2.10 -0.75 5.87
CA SER A 18 0.97 0.10 6.24
C SER A 18 0.10 0.44 5.03
N LEU A 19 -1.11 0.95 5.27
CA LEU A 19 -1.97 1.45 4.18
C LEU A 19 -1.36 2.69 3.50
N ARG A 20 -0.53 3.47 4.20
CA ARG A 20 0.17 4.64 3.65
C ARG A 20 1.25 4.22 2.65
N GLU A 21 2.03 3.21 2.98
CA GLU A 21 3.04 2.70 2.05
C GLU A 21 2.39 2.07 0.81
N VAL A 22 1.26 1.37 0.99
CA VAL A 22 0.49 0.86 -0.17
C VAL A 22 -0.10 1.99 -1.00
N GLU A 23 -0.51 3.10 -0.40
CA GLU A 23 -0.95 4.29 -1.15
C GLU A 23 0.15 4.82 -2.07
N ILE A 24 1.38 4.91 -1.56
CA ILE A 24 2.54 5.38 -2.31
C ILE A 24 2.92 4.36 -3.41
N ALA A 25 2.87 3.07 -3.09
CA ALA A 25 3.22 1.99 -4.02
C ALA A 25 2.22 1.82 -5.17
N SER A 26 0.92 1.95 -4.86
CA SER A 26 -0.17 1.59 -5.78
C SER A 26 -0.86 2.80 -6.40
N GLY A 27 -0.64 4.00 -5.84
CA GLY A 27 -1.37 5.21 -6.17
C GLY A 27 -2.86 5.15 -5.82
N ILE A 28 -3.27 4.25 -4.91
CA ILE A 28 -4.64 4.16 -4.39
C ILE A 28 -4.69 4.91 -3.07
N SER A 29 -5.62 5.86 -2.92
CA SER A 29 -5.67 6.67 -1.70
C SER A 29 -5.85 5.82 -0.43
N PHE A 30 -5.27 6.27 0.68
CA PHE A 30 -5.43 5.65 1.99
C PHE A 30 -6.90 5.41 2.34
N SER A 31 -7.76 6.41 2.14
CA SER A 31 -9.19 6.34 2.42
C SER A 31 -9.89 5.26 1.60
N THR A 32 -9.50 5.08 0.34
CA THR A 32 -10.01 4.02 -0.52
C THR A 32 -9.55 2.66 -0.03
N LEU A 33 -8.26 2.49 0.29
CA LEU A 33 -7.73 1.23 0.81
C LEU A 33 -8.40 0.85 2.15
N ALA A 34 -8.51 1.79 3.09
CA ALA A 34 -9.13 1.57 4.39
C ALA A 34 -10.61 1.16 4.26
N ARG A 35 -11.35 1.81 3.35
CA ARG A 35 -12.73 1.47 3.05
C ARG A 35 -12.84 0.04 2.50
N LEU A 36 -12.02 -0.29 1.50
CA LEU A 36 -12.01 -1.61 0.87
C LEU A 36 -11.65 -2.72 1.85
N GLU A 37 -10.65 -2.51 2.71
CA GLU A 37 -10.25 -3.52 3.70
C GLU A 37 -11.26 -3.72 4.84
N ARG A 38 -12.15 -2.75 5.08
CA ARG A 38 -13.31 -2.92 5.98
C ARG A 38 -14.50 -3.62 5.31
N GLY A 39 -14.41 -3.90 4.01
CA GLY A 39 -15.50 -4.47 3.22
C GLY A 39 -16.60 -3.48 2.86
N ASP A 40 -16.33 -2.17 3.00
CA ASP A 40 -17.30 -1.12 2.72
C ASP A 40 -17.36 -0.79 1.22
N GLY A 41 -18.21 -1.52 0.49
CA GLY A 41 -18.39 -1.35 -0.95
C GLY A 41 -17.23 -1.90 -1.80
N GLY A 42 -17.38 -1.77 -3.11
CA GLY A 42 -16.43 -2.31 -4.10
C GLY A 42 -15.37 -1.32 -4.55
N PRO A 43 -14.28 -1.81 -5.16
CA PRO A 43 -13.34 -0.97 -5.89
C PRO A 43 -13.99 -0.47 -7.19
N SER A 44 -13.66 0.76 -7.60
CA SER A 44 -13.94 1.21 -8.97
C SER A 44 -13.13 0.39 -9.97
N LYS A 45 -13.45 0.45 -11.27
CA LYS A 45 -12.63 -0.21 -12.30
C LYS A 45 -11.18 0.27 -12.34
N ALA A 46 -10.95 1.56 -12.07
CA ALA A 46 -9.61 2.13 -11.99
C ALA A 46 -8.85 1.64 -10.74
N THR A 47 -9.56 1.46 -9.63
CA THR A 47 -8.99 0.91 -8.38
C THR A 47 -8.70 -0.59 -8.53
N GLU A 48 -9.60 -1.34 -9.16
CA GLU A 48 -9.44 -2.76 -9.44
C GLU A 48 -8.16 -3.02 -10.26
N ARG A 49 -7.93 -2.26 -11.34
CA ARG A 49 -6.68 -2.35 -12.13
C ARG A 49 -5.42 -2.09 -11.30
N ARG A 50 -5.44 -1.08 -10.41
CA ARG A 50 -4.30 -0.78 -9.54
C ARG A 50 -4.07 -1.87 -8.49
N LEU A 51 -5.12 -2.47 -7.96
CA LEU A 51 -5.01 -3.62 -7.04
C LEU A 51 -4.43 -4.84 -7.76
N HIS A 52 -4.82 -5.09 -9.00
CA HIS A 52 -4.21 -6.13 -9.84
C HIS A 52 -2.71 -5.89 -10.03
N ALA A 53 -2.32 -4.70 -10.47
CA ALA A 53 -0.92 -4.33 -10.63
C ALA A 53 -0.12 -4.47 -9.32
N TRP A 54 -0.70 -4.05 -8.20
CA TRP A 54 -0.11 -4.23 -6.87
C TRP A 54 0.08 -5.71 -6.53
N VAL A 55 -0.93 -6.55 -6.73
CA VAL A 55 -0.89 -7.97 -6.33
C VAL A 55 0.04 -8.79 -7.24
N GLU A 56 -0.04 -8.59 -8.55
CA GLU A 56 0.70 -9.36 -9.57
C GLU A 56 2.19 -9.04 -9.59
N GLY A 57 2.59 -7.90 -9.01
CA GLY A 57 4.00 -7.55 -8.80
C GLY A 57 4.57 -6.73 -9.95
N GLY A 58 4.46 -5.41 -9.82
CA GLY A 58 5.30 -4.44 -10.56
C GLY A 58 6.48 -3.94 -9.71
N GLU A 59 7.15 -2.88 -10.18
CA GLU A 59 8.36 -2.19 -9.67
C GLU A 59 8.42 -1.90 -8.15
N PHE A 60 7.33 -2.13 -7.41
CA PHE A 60 7.15 -1.86 -5.98
C PHE A 60 6.88 -3.13 -5.14
N SER A 61 7.29 -4.30 -5.64
CA SER A 61 7.04 -5.57 -4.95
C SER A 61 8.01 -5.88 -3.80
N ASP A 62 9.13 -5.16 -3.71
CA ASP A 62 10.14 -5.27 -2.65
C ASP A 62 10.00 -4.07 -1.69
N PRO A 63 9.78 -4.29 -0.38
CA PRO A 63 9.81 -3.24 0.65
C PRO A 63 11.02 -2.33 0.58
N ARG A 64 12.20 -2.88 0.25
CA ARG A 64 13.44 -2.10 0.16
C ARG A 64 13.43 -1.12 -1.01
N SER A 65 12.74 -1.45 -2.10
CA SER A 65 12.57 -0.55 -3.26
C SER A 65 11.60 0.60 -2.97
N ILE A 66 10.67 0.41 -2.03
CA ILE A 66 9.79 1.49 -1.55
C ILE A 66 10.56 2.38 -0.60
N GLU A 67 11.34 1.83 0.33
CA GLU A 67 12.16 2.57 1.27
C GLU A 67 13.16 3.49 0.54
N GLU A 68 13.88 2.98 -0.48
CA GLU A 68 14.76 3.82 -1.31
C GLU A 68 14.02 4.95 -2.05
N ARG A 69 12.77 4.73 -2.47
CA ARG A 69 11.96 5.77 -3.14
C ARG A 69 11.31 6.73 -2.15
N LEU A 70 10.93 6.27 -0.96
CA LEU A 70 10.46 7.11 0.13
C LEU A 70 11.57 8.04 0.58
N VAL A 71 12.78 7.53 0.82
CA VAL A 71 13.94 8.35 1.13
C VAL A 71 14.20 9.40 0.04
N ARG A 72 14.05 9.05 -1.25
CA ARG A 72 14.17 10.01 -2.36
C ARG A 72 13.02 11.02 -2.42
N LEU A 73 11.80 10.62 -2.07
CA LEU A 73 10.63 11.49 -2.08
C LEU A 73 10.61 12.41 -0.84
N GLU A 74 10.98 11.90 0.32
CA GLU A 74 11.17 12.65 1.57
C GLU A 74 12.28 13.70 1.39
N ALA A 75 13.39 13.33 0.75
CA ALA A 75 14.44 14.28 0.38
C ALA A 75 13.95 15.37 -0.61
N ALA A 76 12.95 15.06 -1.45
CA ALA A 76 12.39 16.00 -2.42
C ALA A 76 11.24 16.86 -1.87
N VAL A 77 10.50 16.38 -0.85
CA VAL A 77 9.28 17.02 -0.35
C VAL A 77 9.43 17.55 1.08
N GLY A 78 10.52 17.20 1.80
CA GLY A 78 10.82 17.74 3.13
C GLY A 78 9.82 17.31 4.21
N ILE A 79 9.27 16.10 4.13
CA ILE A 79 8.31 15.57 5.11
C ILE A 79 9.06 14.59 6.02
N ASN A 80 9.40 15.03 7.24
CA ASN A 80 10.23 14.27 8.18
C ASN A 80 9.41 13.54 9.28
N ASP A 81 8.23 12.99 8.95
CA ASP A 81 7.29 12.53 9.99
C ASP A 81 6.46 11.28 9.62
N VAL A 82 6.90 10.45 8.66
CA VAL A 82 6.14 9.25 8.25
C VAL A 82 6.91 7.95 8.49
N LEU A 83 7.51 7.82 9.68
CA LEU A 83 7.82 6.52 10.24
C LEU A 83 6.76 6.19 11.27
N CYS A 84 5.73 5.44 10.86
CA CYS A 84 4.93 4.73 11.86
C CYS A 84 5.88 3.75 12.57
N PRO A 85 6.00 3.79 13.90
CA PRO A 85 6.77 2.78 14.61
C PRO A 85 6.10 1.43 14.35
N VAL A 86 6.83 0.50 13.73
CA VAL A 86 6.47 -0.91 13.80
C VAL A 86 6.62 -1.31 15.27
N GLU A 87 5.51 -1.30 16.01
CA GLU A 87 5.49 -1.84 17.37
C GLU A 87 5.89 -3.31 17.27
N SER A 88 7.15 -3.57 17.64
CA SER A 88 7.67 -4.91 17.84
C SER A 88 6.97 -5.45 19.08
N GLY A 89 5.94 -6.26 18.86
CA GLY A 89 5.35 -7.08 19.92
C GLY A 89 6.36 -8.15 20.34
N ALA A 90 6.94 -7.97 21.52
CA ALA A 90 7.50 -9.00 22.38
C ALA A 90 7.30 -8.58 23.84
#